data_AF-A0A4S1ZC44-F1
#
_entry.id   AF-A0A4S1ZC44-F1
#
_cell.length_a   1.000
_cell.length_b   1.000
_cell.length_c   1.000
_cell.angle_alpha   90.00
_cell.angle_beta   90.00
_cell.angle_gamma   90.00
#
_symmetry.space_group_name_H-M   'P 1'
#
loop_
_entity.id
_entity.type
_entity.pdbx_description
1 polymer ?
#
loop_
_entity_poly.entity_id
_entity_poly.type
_entity_poly.pdbx_seq_one_letter_code
_entity_poly.pdbx_strand_id
1 'polypeptide(L)'
;MRHIVRNILFIWMFGTTAYSQQMVPGAIPTPNAADLGKYGEIPVSYYTGRPDISIPIYKMVIRGYEFPIYLSYDAGGVMPNSLPGWVGNNWTLVAGGVITRVRNNYDDETIPIGGNSDHFSNYFSSYKKLKEEKYNVDKLKDYVVMTRYDFAPDIFHFNFMGEDGKVFPWQ
;
A
#
# COMPACT_ATOMS: atom_id res chain seq x y z
N MET A 1 49.59 -29.27 -61.25
CA MET A 1 48.74 -29.33 -60.03
C MET A 1 48.47 -27.98 -59.37
N ARG A 2 49.44 -27.07 -59.23
CA ARG A 2 49.26 -25.75 -58.57
C ARG A 2 48.13 -24.86 -59.15
N HIS A 3 47.91 -24.88 -60.46
CA HIS A 3 46.87 -24.05 -61.09
C HIS A 3 45.43 -24.54 -60.86
N ILE A 4 45.25 -25.84 -60.63
CA ILE A 4 43.93 -26.44 -60.36
C ILE A 4 43.47 -26.08 -58.94
N VAL A 5 44.39 -26.17 -57.97
CA VAL A 5 44.11 -25.80 -56.58
C VAL A 5 43.76 -24.32 -56.45
N ARG A 6 44.43 -23.45 -57.21
CA ARG A 6 44.14 -22.00 -57.24
C ARG A 6 42.74 -21.69 -57.78
N ASN A 7 42.29 -22.38 -58.83
CA ASN A 7 40.98 -22.14 -59.42
C ASN A 7 39.83 -22.66 -58.52
N ILE A 8 40.06 -23.77 -57.80
CA ILE A 8 39.11 -24.31 -56.82
C ILE A 8 38.93 -23.37 -55.62
N LEU A 9 40.03 -22.77 -55.13
CA LEU A 9 40.00 -21.76 -54.07
C LEU A 9 39.25 -20.49 -54.47
N PHE A 10 39.38 -20.05 -55.74
CA PHE A 10 38.66 -18.89 -56.26
C PHE A 10 37.15 -19.14 -56.33
N ILE A 11 36.71 -20.33 -56.74
CA ILE A 11 35.28 -20.69 -56.80
C ILE A 11 34.65 -20.73 -55.40
N TRP A 12 35.42 -21.13 -54.38
CA TRP A 12 34.94 -21.16 -53.00
C TRP A 12 34.77 -19.76 -52.38
N MET A 13 35.56 -18.77 -52.82
CA MET A 13 35.44 -17.38 -52.37
C MET A 13 34.28 -16.60 -53.02
N PHE A 14 33.78 -17.02 -54.18
CA PHE A 14 32.65 -16.35 -54.86
C PHE A 14 31.28 -17.00 -54.59
N GLY A 15 31.24 -18.14 -53.87
CA GLY A 15 30.03 -18.93 -53.66
C GLY A 15 29.25 -18.65 -52.36
N THR A 16 29.72 -17.79 -51.46
CA THR A 16 29.02 -17.53 -50.20
C THR A 16 28.02 -16.39 -50.38
N THR A 17 26.76 -16.71 -50.65
CA THR A 17 25.66 -15.76 -50.48
C THR A 17 25.43 -15.54 -48.99
N ALA A 18 25.73 -14.34 -48.49
CA ALA A 18 25.37 -13.94 -47.15
C ALA A 18 23.86 -13.68 -47.11
N TYR A 19 23.11 -14.51 -46.37
CA TYR A 19 21.74 -14.19 -46.01
C TYR A 19 21.76 -13.11 -44.92
N SER A 20 21.52 -11.84 -45.29
CA SER A 20 21.18 -10.82 -44.30
C SER A 20 19.69 -10.92 -43.99
N GLN A 21 19.32 -11.27 -42.76
CA GLN A 21 17.94 -11.10 -42.31
C GLN A 21 17.73 -9.61 -42.03
N GLN A 22 17.01 -8.91 -42.90
CA GLN A 22 16.45 -7.62 -42.54
C GLN A 22 15.33 -7.90 -41.53
N MET A 23 15.59 -7.63 -40.24
CA MET A 23 14.52 -7.56 -39.25
C MET A 23 13.58 -6.44 -39.71
N VAL A 24 12.48 -6.83 -40.35
CA VAL A 24 11.34 -5.93 -40.54
C VAL A 24 10.96 -5.47 -39.13
N PRO A 25 10.93 -4.16 -38.85
CA PRO A 25 10.47 -3.67 -37.55
C PRO A 25 9.11 -4.31 -37.31
N GLY A 26 9.00 -5.16 -36.27
CA GLY A 26 7.74 -5.78 -35.90
C GLY A 26 6.69 -4.70 -35.82
N ALA A 27 5.52 -4.92 -36.45
CA ALA A 27 4.49 -3.92 -36.67
C ALA A 27 4.31 -3.04 -35.42
N ILE A 28 4.87 -1.83 -35.45
CA ILE A 28 4.77 -0.90 -34.34
C ILE A 28 3.31 -0.44 -34.37
N PRO A 29 2.52 -0.73 -33.32
CA PRO A 29 1.13 -0.32 -33.29
C PRO A 29 1.05 1.20 -33.43
N THR A 30 0.02 1.69 -34.11
CA THR A 30 -0.26 3.13 -34.14
C THR A 30 -0.40 3.65 -32.70
N PRO A 31 -0.09 4.93 -32.43
CA PRO A 31 -0.21 5.48 -31.08
C PRO A 31 -1.56 5.18 -30.41
N ASN A 32 -2.66 5.29 -31.16
CA ASN A 32 -4.00 4.95 -30.67
C ASN A 32 -4.17 3.46 -30.33
N ALA A 33 -3.59 2.55 -31.12
CA ALA A 33 -3.65 1.11 -30.83
C ALA A 33 -2.73 0.73 -29.64
N ALA A 34 -1.59 1.40 -29.51
CA ALA A 34 -0.69 1.25 -28.37
C ALA A 34 -1.33 1.75 -27.07
N ASP A 35 -2.02 2.90 -27.12
CA ASP A 35 -2.77 3.42 -25.98
C ASP A 35 -3.96 2.52 -25.61
N LEU A 36 -4.62 1.89 -26.59
CA LEU A 36 -5.68 0.92 -26.32
C LEU A 36 -5.14 -0.33 -25.58
N GLY A 37 -3.93 -0.77 -25.90
CA GLY A 37 -3.26 -1.89 -25.22
C GLY A 37 -3.05 -1.66 -23.73
N LYS A 38 -2.78 -0.41 -23.31
CA LYS A 38 -2.58 -0.05 -21.89
C LYS A 38 -3.80 -0.35 -21.02
N TYR A 39 -5.01 -0.25 -21.58
CA TYR A 39 -6.25 -0.58 -20.84
C TYR A 39 -6.42 -2.08 -20.57
N GLY A 40 -5.70 -2.95 -21.31
CA GLY A 40 -5.69 -4.40 -21.09
C GLY A 40 -4.60 -4.88 -20.13
N GLU A 41 -3.54 -4.10 -19.94
CA GLU A 41 -2.38 -4.47 -19.12
C GLU A 41 -2.58 -4.19 -17.62
N ILE A 42 -3.38 -3.18 -17.27
CA ILE A 42 -3.64 -2.82 -15.87
C ILE A 42 -5.02 -3.38 -15.47
N PRO A 43 -5.09 -4.33 -14.52
CA PRO A 43 -6.36 -4.89 -14.10
C PRO A 43 -7.26 -3.79 -13.50
N VAL A 44 -8.53 -3.80 -13.87
CA VAL A 44 -9.54 -2.87 -13.36
C VAL A 44 -10.53 -3.62 -12.47
N SER A 45 -10.88 -3.02 -11.34
CA SER A 45 -11.98 -3.54 -10.53
C SER A 45 -13.30 -3.31 -11.27
N TYR A 46 -13.98 -4.39 -11.62
CA TYR A 46 -15.30 -4.31 -12.29
C TYR A 46 -16.39 -3.68 -11.42
N TYR A 47 -16.21 -3.67 -10.09
CA TYR A 47 -17.17 -3.06 -9.19
C TYR A 47 -16.99 -1.54 -9.08
N THR A 48 -15.75 -1.06 -8.98
CA THR A 48 -15.46 0.38 -8.76
C THR A 48 -15.01 1.11 -10.02
N GLY A 49 -14.69 0.40 -11.10
CA GLY A 49 -14.10 0.95 -12.32
C GLY A 49 -12.67 1.47 -12.14
N ARG A 50 -12.03 1.21 -10.99
CA ARG A 50 -10.69 1.73 -10.69
C ARG A 50 -9.60 0.75 -11.13
N PRO A 51 -8.55 1.21 -11.83
CA PRO A 51 -7.37 0.39 -12.11
C PRO A 51 -6.57 0.12 -10.82
N ASP A 52 -6.03 -1.09 -10.72
CA ASP A 52 -5.09 -1.49 -9.68
C ASP A 52 -3.65 -1.18 -10.15
N ILE A 53 -3.13 -0.03 -9.71
CA ILE A 53 -1.82 0.48 -10.11
C ILE A 53 -0.84 0.24 -8.95
N SER A 54 0.10 -0.67 -9.15
CA SER A 54 1.20 -0.94 -8.22
C SER A 54 2.57 -0.85 -8.90
N ILE A 55 3.50 -0.15 -8.27
CA ILE A 55 4.89 0.00 -8.73
C ILE A 55 5.82 -0.68 -7.71
N PRO A 56 6.38 -1.86 -8.02
CA PRO A 56 7.36 -2.50 -7.14
C PRO A 56 8.65 -1.66 -7.10
N ILE A 57 9.11 -1.33 -5.89
CA ILE A 57 10.36 -0.60 -5.68
C ILE A 57 11.49 -1.59 -5.39
N TYR A 58 11.26 -2.49 -4.44
CA TYR A 58 12.26 -3.43 -3.97
C TYR A 58 11.61 -4.66 -3.33
N LYS A 59 12.32 -5.78 -3.30
CA LYS A 59 11.86 -6.99 -2.60
C LYS A 59 12.95 -7.40 -1.61
N MET A 60 12.67 -7.20 -0.33
CA MET A 60 13.60 -7.56 0.73
C MET A 60 13.34 -9.01 1.15
N VAL A 61 14.38 -9.83 1.21
CA VAL A 61 14.28 -11.23 1.64
C VAL A 61 15.11 -11.41 2.90
N ILE A 62 14.46 -11.78 4.01
CA ILE A 62 15.12 -12.03 5.29
C ILE A 62 14.71 -13.40 5.79
N ARG A 63 15.68 -14.30 5.99
CA ARG A 63 15.46 -15.65 6.57
C ARG A 63 14.34 -16.46 5.86
N GLY A 64 14.19 -16.27 4.55
CA GLY A 64 13.16 -16.94 3.75
C GLY A 64 11.80 -16.23 3.71
N TYR A 65 11.63 -15.12 4.42
CA TYR A 65 10.44 -14.26 4.33
C TYR A 65 10.64 -13.15 3.30
N GLU A 66 9.61 -12.92 2.49
CA GLU A 66 9.61 -11.89 1.46
C GLU A 66 8.82 -10.66 1.90
N PHE A 67 9.46 -9.50 1.87
CA PHE A 67 8.89 -8.20 2.19
C PHE A 67 8.90 -7.35 0.93
N PRO A 68 7.82 -7.38 0.13
CA PRO A 68 7.72 -6.50 -1.02
C PRO A 68 7.55 -5.05 -0.55
N ILE A 69 8.36 -4.16 -1.12
CA ILE A 69 8.27 -2.72 -0.98
C ILE A 69 7.73 -2.18 -2.30
N TYR A 70 6.55 -1.59 -2.28
CA TYR A 70 5.88 -1.10 -3.48
C TYR A 70 5.06 0.16 -3.19
N LEU A 71 4.82 0.94 -4.24
CA LEU A 71 3.88 2.05 -4.23
C LEU A 71 2.55 1.58 -4.80
N SER A 72 1.46 1.92 -4.13
CA SER A 72 0.09 1.69 -4.60
C SER A 72 -0.57 3.04 -4.88
N TYR A 73 -1.26 3.17 -6.01
CA TYR A 73 -1.99 4.39 -6.37
C TYR A 73 -3.51 4.17 -6.36
N ASP A 74 -4.24 5.02 -5.63
CA ASP A 74 -5.71 5.06 -5.73
C ASP A 74 -6.16 5.99 -6.86
N ALA A 75 -6.60 5.38 -7.96
CA ALA A 75 -7.14 6.07 -9.12
C ALA A 75 -8.57 6.62 -8.92
N GLY A 76 -9.07 6.70 -7.69
CA GLY A 76 -10.38 7.27 -7.35
C GLY A 76 -10.54 8.79 -7.52
N GLY A 77 -9.47 9.49 -7.90
CA GLY A 77 -9.42 10.95 -8.02
C GLY A 77 -8.90 11.64 -6.77
N VAL A 78 -8.32 12.83 -6.93
CA VAL A 78 -7.77 13.63 -5.83
C VAL A 78 -8.81 14.65 -5.39
N MET A 79 -9.19 14.62 -4.11
CA MET A 79 -10.11 15.61 -3.56
C MET A 79 -9.36 16.92 -3.24
N PRO A 80 -9.93 18.12 -3.48
CA PRO A 80 -9.24 19.39 -3.20
C PRO A 80 -8.82 19.57 -1.74
N ASN A 81 -9.54 18.94 -0.80
CA ASN A 81 -9.25 18.98 0.63
C ASN A 81 -8.53 17.71 1.13
N SER A 82 -7.98 16.89 0.23
CA SER A 82 -7.14 15.76 0.63
C SER A 82 -5.72 16.25 0.94
N LEU A 83 -5.21 15.84 2.09
CA LEU A 83 -3.83 16.10 2.45
C LEU A 83 -2.93 15.02 1.83
N PRO A 84 -1.83 15.40 1.16
CA PRO A 84 -0.91 14.43 0.60
C PRO A 84 -0.22 13.65 1.71
N GLY A 85 0.04 12.37 1.45
CA GLY A 85 0.98 11.60 2.24
C GLY A 85 2.42 12.01 1.91
N TRP A 86 3.35 11.41 2.64
CA TRP A 86 4.80 11.53 2.45
C TRP A 86 5.31 11.12 1.06
N VAL A 87 4.53 10.33 0.31
CA VAL A 87 4.81 9.94 -1.09
C VAL A 87 3.90 10.64 -2.11
N GLY A 88 3.10 11.62 -1.67
CA GLY A 88 2.19 12.39 -2.51
C GLY A 88 0.70 12.04 -2.33
N ASN A 89 -0.15 12.70 -3.12
CA ASN A 89 -1.60 12.45 -3.11
C ASN A 89 -1.93 11.10 -3.75
N ASN A 90 -2.84 10.36 -3.14
CA ASN A 90 -3.33 9.04 -3.58
C ASN A 90 -2.24 7.96 -3.73
N TRP A 91 -1.01 8.24 -3.34
CA TRP A 91 0.08 7.27 -3.28
C TRP A 91 0.24 6.75 -1.87
N THR A 92 0.36 5.43 -1.74
CA THR A 92 0.65 4.75 -0.48
C THR A 92 1.90 3.91 -0.65
N LEU A 93 2.92 4.13 0.19
CA LEU A 93 4.06 3.23 0.27
C LEU A 93 3.72 2.06 1.18
N VAL A 94 3.81 0.85 0.64
CA VAL A 94 3.70 -0.40 1.41
C VAL A 94 5.10 -0.97 1.58
N ALA A 95 5.57 -1.03 2.82
CA ALA A 95 6.94 -1.42 3.16
C ALA A 95 7.00 -2.23 4.47
N GLY A 96 6.54 -3.48 4.44
CA GLY A 96 6.67 -4.42 5.57
C GLY A 96 5.53 -4.40 6.60
N GLY A 97 4.65 -3.40 6.55
CA GLY A 97 3.41 -3.34 7.33
C GLY A 97 3.19 -2.00 8.00
N VAL A 98 1.97 -1.77 8.47
CA VAL A 98 1.57 -0.54 9.17
C VAL A 98 0.66 -0.88 10.35
N ILE A 99 0.83 -0.14 11.45
CA ILE A 99 -0.13 -0.09 12.54
C ILE A 99 -0.60 1.37 12.65
N THR A 100 -1.90 1.60 12.52
CA THR A 100 -2.50 2.91 12.68
C THR A 100 -3.50 2.91 13.84
N ARG A 101 -3.70 4.06 14.46
CA ARG A 101 -4.61 4.25 15.58
C ARG A 101 -5.71 5.22 15.17
N VAL A 102 -6.96 4.85 15.43
CA VAL A 102 -8.10 5.76 15.43
C VAL A 102 -8.39 6.10 16.89
N ARG A 103 -8.10 7.34 17.25
CA ARG A 103 -8.36 7.88 18.58
C ARG A 103 -9.84 8.23 18.73
N ASN A 104 -10.47 7.71 19.77
CA ASN A 104 -11.80 8.06 20.22
C ASN A 104 -11.66 8.92 21.47
N ASN A 105 -11.79 10.23 21.29
CA ASN A 105 -11.67 11.22 22.37
C ASN A 105 -10.22 11.44 22.86
N TYR A 106 -9.80 10.87 23.99
CA TYR A 106 -8.43 11.02 24.52
C TYR A 106 -7.59 9.75 24.29
N ASP A 107 -6.26 9.86 24.40
CA ASP A 107 -5.43 8.66 24.26
C ASP A 107 -5.62 7.76 25.48
N ASP A 108 -5.92 6.49 25.24
CA ASP A 108 -6.14 5.47 26.27
C ASP A 108 -5.03 5.40 27.34
N GLU A 109 -3.78 5.68 26.97
CA GLU A 109 -2.58 5.58 27.81
C GLU A 109 -2.12 6.89 28.46
N THR A 110 -2.60 8.05 27.99
CA THR A 110 -2.12 9.35 28.51
C THR A 110 -3.15 10.02 29.40
N ILE A 111 -2.67 10.78 30.38
CA ILE A 111 -3.50 11.73 31.11
C ILE A 111 -3.20 13.10 30.50
N PRO A 112 -4.20 13.87 30.04
CA PRO A 112 -3.98 15.19 29.46
C PRO A 112 -3.22 16.09 30.43
N ILE A 113 -2.05 16.57 30.00
CA ILE A 113 -1.22 17.50 30.79
C ILE A 113 -1.69 18.91 30.43
N GLY A 114 -2.39 19.60 31.34
CA GLY A 114 -2.71 21.03 31.15
C GLY A 114 -4.06 21.58 31.65
N GLY A 115 -4.89 20.80 32.34
CA GLY A 115 -6.09 21.31 33.00
C GLY A 115 -6.54 20.31 34.08
N ASN A 116 -6.87 20.79 35.29
CA ASN A 116 -7.25 20.00 36.48
C ASN A 116 -7.00 18.49 36.34
N SER A 117 -5.73 18.11 36.32
CA SER A 117 -5.24 16.73 36.17
C SER A 117 -5.75 15.81 37.28
N ASP A 118 -6.34 16.38 38.32
CA ASP A 118 -6.86 15.68 39.49
C ASP A 118 -8.20 14.97 39.23
N HIS A 119 -8.84 15.19 38.08
CA HIS A 119 -10.22 14.70 37.84
C HIS A 119 -10.46 13.96 36.52
N PHE A 120 -9.44 13.77 35.67
CA PHE A 120 -9.58 13.00 34.43
C PHE A 120 -8.96 11.60 34.54
N SER A 121 -9.70 10.59 34.09
CA SER A 121 -9.25 9.21 33.92
C SER A 121 -9.39 8.80 32.46
N ASN A 122 -8.29 8.37 31.83
CA ASN A 122 -8.30 7.79 30.48
C ASN A 122 -8.99 6.42 30.45
N TYR A 123 -9.11 5.81 29.26
CA TYR A 123 -9.78 4.52 29.09
C TYR A 123 -9.26 3.44 30.03
N PHE A 124 -7.92 3.28 30.14
CA PHE A 124 -7.33 2.25 30.99
C PHE A 124 -7.61 2.46 32.49
N SER A 125 -7.61 3.70 32.97
CA SER A 125 -7.91 4.02 34.38
C SER A 125 -9.42 4.00 34.68
N SER A 126 -10.26 4.22 33.68
CA SER A 126 -11.71 4.27 33.80
C SER A 126 -12.38 2.90 33.93
N TYR A 127 -11.68 1.80 33.61
CA TYR A 127 -12.23 0.44 33.63
C TYR A 127 -12.88 0.06 34.98
N LYS A 128 -12.24 0.42 36.10
CA LYS A 128 -12.80 0.14 37.44
C LYS A 128 -14.13 0.85 37.64
N LYS A 129 -14.21 2.13 37.25
CA LYS A 129 -15.41 2.96 37.38
C LYS A 129 -16.55 2.45 36.49
N LEU A 130 -16.21 2.03 35.27
CA LEU A 130 -17.14 1.39 34.34
C LEU A 130 -17.76 0.11 34.94
N LYS A 131 -16.95 -0.70 35.63
CA LYS A 131 -17.42 -1.93 36.28
C LYS A 131 -18.31 -1.66 37.50
N GLU A 132 -17.95 -0.69 38.33
CA GLU A 132 -18.73 -0.29 39.51
C GLU A 132 -20.12 0.21 39.14
N GLU A 133 -20.22 1.02 38.08
CA GLU A 133 -21.44 1.73 37.71
C GLU A 133 -22.14 1.11 36.48
N LYS A 134 -21.81 -0.14 36.14
CA LYS A 134 -22.29 -0.85 34.92
C LYS A 134 -23.81 -0.75 34.70
N TYR A 135 -24.59 -0.71 35.77
CA TYR A 135 -26.06 -0.66 35.74
C TYR A 135 -26.65 0.74 35.95
N ASN A 136 -25.82 1.76 36.23
CA ASN A 136 -26.25 3.13 36.44
C ASN A 136 -25.83 4.02 35.27
N VAL A 137 -26.63 3.95 34.20
CA VAL A 137 -26.36 4.65 32.94
C VAL A 137 -26.34 6.17 33.12
N ASP A 138 -27.20 6.73 33.97
CA ASP A 138 -27.27 8.17 34.20
C ASP A 138 -25.98 8.70 34.84
N LYS A 139 -25.45 7.96 35.81
CA LYS A 139 -24.17 8.30 36.44
C LYS A 139 -22.98 8.14 35.50
N LEU A 140 -22.98 7.12 34.64
CA LEU A 140 -21.98 6.98 33.57
C LEU A 140 -22.04 8.14 32.58
N LYS A 141 -23.25 8.59 32.21
CA LYS A 141 -23.43 9.78 31.35
C LYS A 141 -22.88 11.04 32.01
N ASP A 142 -23.17 11.27 33.29
CA ASP A 142 -22.65 12.42 34.03
C ASP A 142 -21.10 12.42 34.02
N TYR A 143 -20.48 11.26 34.20
CA TYR A 143 -19.02 11.13 34.13
C TYR A 143 -18.40 11.48 32.77
N VAL A 144 -19.09 11.12 31.68
CA VAL A 144 -18.67 11.49 30.32
C VAL A 144 -18.90 12.98 30.07
N VAL A 145 -20.07 13.53 30.44
CA VAL A 145 -20.42 14.95 30.23
C VAL A 145 -19.50 15.88 30.99
N MET A 146 -19.12 15.51 32.22
CA MET A 146 -18.16 16.27 33.03
C MET A 146 -16.70 16.08 32.55
N THR A 147 -16.48 15.35 31.47
CA THR A 147 -15.16 14.99 30.92
C THR A 147 -14.21 14.47 32.01
N ARG A 148 -14.72 13.61 32.90
CA ARG A 148 -13.94 13.04 34.01
C ARG A 148 -13.41 11.65 33.70
N TYR A 149 -14.09 10.91 32.85
CA TYR A 149 -13.74 9.54 32.49
C TYR A 149 -13.91 9.35 31.00
N ASP A 150 -12.92 8.74 30.37
CA ASP A 150 -13.04 8.20 29.03
C ASP A 150 -13.42 6.73 29.11
N PHE A 151 -14.53 6.35 28.48
CA PHE A 151 -14.97 4.96 28.41
C PHE A 151 -14.90 4.40 26.99
N ALA A 152 -14.49 5.20 26.01
CA ALA A 152 -14.38 4.77 24.62
C ALA A 152 -12.95 4.27 24.36
N PRO A 153 -12.74 2.99 24.00
CA PRO A 153 -11.43 2.50 23.62
C PRO A 153 -11.01 3.05 22.26
N ASP A 154 -9.72 3.18 22.06
CA ASP A 154 -9.13 3.42 20.75
C ASP A 154 -9.08 2.16 19.91
N ILE A 155 -9.03 2.35 18.59
CA ILE A 155 -9.01 1.24 17.63
C ILE A 155 -7.67 1.24 16.92
N PHE A 156 -6.95 0.13 17.01
CA PHE A 156 -5.71 -0.07 16.28
C PHE A 156 -5.98 -0.93 15.06
N HIS A 157 -5.67 -0.41 13.88
CA HIS A 157 -5.66 -1.17 12.64
C HIS A 157 -4.24 -1.64 12.38
N PHE A 158 -4.09 -2.88 11.95
CA PHE A 158 -2.81 -3.41 11.52
C PHE A 158 -2.95 -4.06 10.15
N ASN A 159 -1.88 -3.95 9.37
CA ASN A 159 -1.71 -4.68 8.12
C ASN A 159 -0.23 -5.04 8.02
N PHE A 160 0.10 -6.32 8.06
CA PHE A 160 1.48 -6.80 7.90
C PHE A 160 1.48 -8.25 7.43
N MET A 161 2.45 -8.59 6.58
CA MET A 161 2.71 -9.98 6.16
C MET A 161 1.50 -10.76 5.61
N GLY A 162 0.53 -10.07 4.99
CA GLY A 162 -0.69 -10.70 4.47
C GLY A 162 -1.81 -10.87 5.50
N GLU A 163 -1.56 -10.48 6.75
CA GLU A 163 -2.58 -10.40 7.79
C GLU A 163 -3.02 -8.94 7.95
N ASP A 164 -4.32 -8.76 8.11
CA ASP A 164 -4.91 -7.47 8.44
C ASP A 164 -6.01 -7.63 9.48
N GLY A 165 -6.24 -6.56 10.23
CA GLY A 165 -7.27 -6.60 11.26
C GLY A 165 -7.37 -5.32 12.06
N LYS A 166 -8.27 -5.39 13.05
CA LYS A 166 -8.46 -4.34 14.05
C LYS A 166 -8.41 -4.95 15.45
N VAL A 167 -7.79 -4.23 16.36
CA VAL A 167 -7.66 -4.61 17.77
C VAL A 167 -8.12 -3.44 18.62
N PHE A 168 -8.88 -3.77 19.66
CA PHE A 168 -9.14 -2.87 20.78
C PHE A 168 -8.15 -3.22 21.89
N PRO A 169 -7.50 -2.25 22.52
CA PRO A 169 -6.61 -2.56 23.62
C PRO A 169 -7.41 -3.20 24.76
N TRP A 170 -7.06 -4.45 25.08
CA TRP A 170 -7.57 -5.30 26.19
C TRP A 170 -8.98 -5.90 26.05
N GLN A 171 -9.31 -6.43 24.86
CA GLN A 171 -10.30 -7.52 24.72
C GLN A 171 -9.63 -8.80 24.20
#